data_AF-A0A519C0U1-F1
#
_entry.id   AF-A0A519C0U1-F1
#
_cell.length_a   1.000
_cell.length_b   1.000
_cell.length_c   1.000
_cell.angle_alpha   90.00
_cell.angle_beta   90.00
_cell.angle_gamma   90.00
#
_symmetry.space_group_name_H-M   'P 1'
#
loop_
_entity.id
_entity.type
_entity.pdbx_description
1 polymer ?
#
loop_
_entity_poly.entity_id
_entity_poly.type
_entity_poly.pdbx_seq_one_letter_code
_entity_poly.pdbx_strand_id
1 'polypeptide(L)'
;EKMSETSIIIEIPVEILHTVFRVEKEDPLKPLMDVMKSSKMIESNSQSVHRLDALSRSSSSLSKINEFSTPVMRDLWKGKYWTMGEKSLSLDNDITGSIHQLEPIQRLDLNKPEGEVKDLAAPFLGWLAGESKIDRKDILGHVRLESLKSRSEVIFLRTKISQKEDRVGRKFWVYEEGPFKQLIGDHIDKEPGFEMDVHEVAEDVHEWSYSPEIKALHEFKNKRNDKKALEILDSIYDEIKQDKRPRLDWVKQAVGFRQDMWDVAQEVIRSSKNKAIILTSFSNSKFSDDVAELLAEALENSSTEILLSFGEPDRGRSPGDIQNTEKYIHKLATDKRFNLKGGVSPKSSHAKIIISDTGMVFICSCNLFSGSMESGVLESGLHIKDIQCAKSILEVFKEEEWVPQKMVKDVDMIYSSLEEIKRTTVTQMDIYKRKITKIKNDINKGKSKKNTYPKLERMLRNIAERPVWSLIRTLEHRPFMVDCIERFDNRIVMGSDGLRSNGLDKATIRRIDERASKNGSTVHVWWGRHAPNSKPFDEIDKRGRK
;
A
#
# COMPACT_ATOMS: atom_id res chain seq x y z
N GLU A 1 5.64 7.93 30.56
CA GLU A 1 7.06 7.76 30.91
C GLU A 1 7.89 7.73 29.64
N LYS A 2 9.10 8.30 29.64
CA LYS A 2 10.00 8.29 28.48
C LYS A 2 10.41 6.85 28.19
N MET A 3 9.98 6.31 27.04
CA MET A 3 10.55 5.06 26.51
C MET A 3 12.07 5.23 26.41
N SER A 4 12.84 4.26 26.90
CA SER A 4 14.29 4.28 26.78
C SER A 4 14.66 4.06 25.31
N GLU A 5 14.79 5.12 24.54
CA GLU A 5 15.30 5.05 23.18
C GLU A 5 16.80 4.74 23.23
N THR A 6 17.16 3.51 22.87
CA THR A 6 18.56 3.13 22.67
C THR A 6 18.97 3.58 21.29
N SER A 7 19.84 4.59 21.19
CA SER A 7 20.42 5.05 19.93
C SER A 7 21.81 4.48 19.69
N ILE A 8 22.08 4.05 18.46
CA ILE A 8 23.37 3.51 18.02
C ILE A 8 23.84 4.29 16.79
N ILE A 9 25.15 4.51 16.68
CA ILE A 9 25.80 5.02 15.48
C ILE A 9 26.33 3.84 14.67
N ILE A 10 25.85 3.71 13.44
CA ILE A 10 26.36 2.75 12.46
C ILE A 10 27.48 3.41 11.65
N GLU A 11 28.66 2.80 11.65
CA GLU A 11 29.77 3.17 10.79
C GLU A 11 29.75 2.31 9.52
N ILE A 12 29.44 2.95 8.40
CA ILE A 12 29.34 2.32 7.09
C ILE A 12 30.66 2.56 6.35
N PRO A 13 31.46 1.51 6.07
CA PRO A 13 32.67 1.64 5.28
C PRO A 13 32.32 2.00 3.84
N VAL A 14 33.08 2.92 3.24
CA VAL A 14 32.92 3.35 1.85
C VAL A 14 34.27 3.45 1.17
N GLU A 15 34.32 3.15 -0.12
CA GLU A 15 35.45 3.46 -0.99
C GLU A 15 35.08 4.59 -1.96
N ILE A 16 36.05 5.48 -2.20
CA ILE A 16 35.89 6.57 -3.17
C ILE A 16 36.58 6.20 -4.47
N LEU A 17 35.80 6.12 -5.53
CA LEU A 17 36.25 5.86 -6.88
C LEU A 17 36.25 7.18 -7.67
N HIS A 18 37.32 7.48 -8.36
CA HIS A 18 37.38 8.57 -9.34
C HIS A 18 37.03 7.99 -10.69
N THR A 19 35.87 8.40 -11.20
CA THR A 19 35.37 7.97 -12.50
C THR A 19 35.54 9.09 -13.52
N VAL A 20 35.86 8.71 -14.75
CA VAL A 20 35.71 9.58 -15.91
C VAL A 20 34.69 8.92 -16.82
N PHE A 21 33.51 9.54 -16.92
CA PHE A 21 32.48 9.12 -17.85
C PHE A 21 32.69 9.84 -19.18
N ARG A 22 32.65 9.11 -20.28
CA ARG A 22 32.60 9.66 -21.63
C ARG A 22 31.15 9.57 -22.12
N VAL A 23 30.58 10.69 -22.58
CA VAL A 23 29.24 10.70 -23.18
C VAL A 23 29.36 10.96 -24.67
N GLU A 24 28.87 10.00 -25.46
CA GLU A 24 28.90 10.03 -26.92
C GLU A 24 27.55 10.53 -27.45
N LYS A 25 27.52 11.69 -28.13
CA LYS A 25 26.26 12.32 -28.58
C LYS A 25 25.55 11.58 -29.69
N GLU A 26 26.32 10.91 -30.53
CA GLU A 26 25.80 10.07 -31.60
C GLU A 26 26.10 8.62 -31.19
N ASP A 27 25.07 7.78 -31.16
CA ASP A 27 25.27 6.33 -31.11
C ASP A 27 25.73 5.92 -32.52
N PRO A 28 27.03 5.59 -32.73
CA PRO A 28 27.59 5.36 -34.06
C PRO A 28 26.96 4.16 -34.78
N LEU A 29 26.19 3.34 -34.06
CA LEU A 29 25.56 2.14 -34.59
C LEU A 29 24.04 2.21 -34.64
N LYS A 30 23.44 3.31 -34.21
CA LYS A 30 22.01 3.58 -34.38
C LYS A 30 21.55 3.45 -35.85
N PRO A 31 22.26 4.00 -36.86
CA PRO A 31 21.87 3.81 -38.26
C PRO A 31 21.95 2.34 -38.71
N LEU A 32 22.93 1.58 -38.22
CA LEU A 32 23.13 0.18 -38.56
C LEU A 32 22.07 -0.72 -37.90
N MET A 33 21.74 -0.45 -36.64
CA MET A 33 20.71 -1.15 -35.88
C MET A 33 19.30 -0.84 -36.40
N ASP A 34 19.05 0.39 -36.84
CA ASP A 34 17.78 0.77 -37.47
C ASP A 34 17.61 0.08 -38.83
N VAL A 35 18.68 -0.09 -39.61
CA VAL A 35 18.70 -0.88 -40.85
C VAL A 35 18.52 -2.39 -40.59
N MET A 36 19.16 -2.95 -39.56
CA MET A 36 19.00 -4.36 -39.18
C MET A 36 17.59 -4.69 -38.67
N LYS A 37 16.99 -3.80 -37.88
CA LYS A 37 15.62 -3.95 -37.36
C LYS A 37 14.55 -3.77 -38.44
N SER A 38 14.75 -2.86 -39.39
CA SER A 38 13.80 -2.60 -40.48
C SER A 38 13.82 -3.66 -41.59
N SER A 39 14.94 -4.37 -41.77
CA SER A 39 15.11 -5.37 -42.84
C SER A 39 14.56 -6.77 -42.51
N LYS A 40 14.03 -7.03 -41.30
CA LYS A 40 13.56 -8.36 -40.83
C LYS A 40 14.57 -9.50 -41.04
N MET A 41 15.84 -9.21 -41.32
CA MET A 41 16.81 -10.22 -41.78
C MET A 41 17.43 -11.06 -40.67
N ILE A 42 17.08 -10.84 -39.39
CA ILE A 42 17.67 -11.60 -38.30
C ILE A 42 16.60 -11.95 -37.25
N GLU A 43 16.41 -13.25 -37.04
CA GLU A 43 15.67 -13.76 -35.89
C GLU A 43 16.32 -13.23 -34.60
N SER A 44 15.50 -12.61 -33.75
CA SER A 44 15.89 -11.82 -32.58
C SER A 44 16.60 -12.59 -31.44
N ASN A 45 17.04 -13.83 -31.68
CA ASN A 45 17.65 -14.73 -30.70
C ASN A 45 19.10 -15.15 -31.06
N SER A 46 19.69 -14.60 -32.12
CA SER A 46 21.07 -14.92 -32.49
C SER A 46 22.09 -14.34 -31.49
N GLN A 47 22.86 -15.20 -30.83
CA GLN A 47 24.00 -14.83 -29.96
C GLN A 47 25.00 -13.90 -30.65
N SER A 48 25.12 -13.97 -31.98
CA SER A 48 26.02 -13.13 -32.77
C SER A 48 25.55 -11.68 -32.83
N VAL A 49 24.23 -11.42 -32.79
CA VAL A 49 23.66 -10.06 -32.71
C VAL A 49 23.90 -9.46 -31.33
N HIS A 50 23.77 -10.25 -30.26
CA HIS A 50 24.11 -9.80 -28.92
C HIS A 50 25.62 -9.50 -28.75
N ARG A 51 26.48 -10.26 -29.43
CA ARG A 51 27.94 -9.97 -29.47
C ARG A 51 28.25 -8.73 -30.30
N LEU A 52 27.54 -8.47 -31.40
CA LEU A 52 27.64 -7.23 -32.18
C LEU A 52 27.13 -6.01 -31.39
N ASP A 53 26.03 -6.16 -30.65
CA ASP A 53 25.51 -5.12 -29.73
C ASP A 53 26.43 -4.91 -28.51
N ALA A 54 27.26 -5.89 -28.16
CA ALA A 54 28.31 -5.74 -27.15
C ALA A 54 29.59 -5.11 -27.72
N LEU A 55 30.00 -5.46 -28.94
CA LEU A 55 31.13 -4.85 -29.68
C LEU A 55 30.83 -3.41 -30.11
N SER A 56 29.55 -3.09 -30.31
CA SER A 56 29.02 -1.74 -30.45
C SER A 56 29.41 -0.82 -29.29
N ARG A 57 29.53 -1.39 -28.10
CA ARG A 57 29.83 -0.66 -26.87
C ARG A 57 31.32 -0.31 -26.73
N SER A 58 32.18 -0.73 -27.66
CA SER A 58 33.63 -0.56 -27.59
C SER A 58 34.29 0.16 -28.78
N SER A 59 33.55 0.63 -29.79
CA SER A 59 34.15 1.32 -30.95
C SER A 59 34.17 2.85 -30.81
N SER A 60 35.37 3.41 -30.76
CA SER A 60 35.68 4.84 -30.76
C SER A 60 35.53 5.47 -32.16
N SER A 61 34.63 6.45 -32.31
CA SER A 61 34.77 7.44 -33.38
C SER A 61 34.13 8.81 -33.05
N LEU A 62 34.98 9.84 -33.08
CA LEU A 62 34.80 11.23 -33.53
C LEU A 62 33.41 11.91 -33.51
N SER A 63 32.57 11.72 -32.49
CA SER A 63 31.52 12.68 -32.15
C SER A 63 32.05 13.72 -31.16
N LYS A 64 31.34 14.85 -30.91
CA LYS A 64 31.71 15.82 -29.87
C LYS A 64 31.70 15.12 -28.51
N ILE A 65 32.88 14.68 -28.08
CA ILE A 65 33.12 13.97 -26.84
C ILE A 65 33.04 14.97 -25.69
N ASN A 66 32.14 14.70 -24.74
CA ASN A 66 32.14 15.37 -23.45
C ASN A 66 32.63 14.35 -22.41
N GLU A 67 33.74 14.67 -21.74
CA GLU A 67 34.27 13.91 -20.62
C GLU A 67 33.83 14.53 -19.29
N PHE A 68 33.38 13.67 -18.39
CA PHE A 68 32.80 14.05 -17.11
C PHE A 68 33.56 13.33 -16.00
N SER A 69 34.47 14.05 -15.35
CA SER A 69 35.19 13.52 -14.19
C SER A 69 34.41 13.79 -12.91
N THR A 70 34.10 12.73 -12.16
CA THR A 70 33.43 12.85 -10.87
C THR A 70 33.87 11.76 -9.90
N PRO A 71 34.02 12.08 -8.60
CA PRO A 71 34.09 11.07 -7.56
C PRO A 71 32.73 10.36 -7.39
N VAL A 72 32.79 9.05 -7.20
CA VAL A 72 31.68 8.15 -6.91
C VAL A 72 32.01 7.44 -5.62
N MET A 73 31.03 7.35 -4.73
CA MET A 73 31.19 6.60 -3.50
C MET A 73 30.52 5.24 -3.64
N ARG A 74 31.22 4.18 -3.27
CA ARG A 74 30.65 2.83 -3.19
C ARG A 74 30.59 2.43 -1.72
N ASP A 75 29.41 2.04 -1.24
CA ASP A 75 29.33 1.47 0.10
C ASP A 75 29.94 0.07 0.10
N LEU A 76 30.76 -0.22 1.11
CA LEU A 76 31.36 -1.52 1.31
C LEU A 76 30.46 -2.41 2.18
N TRP A 77 29.16 -2.16 2.26
CA TRP A 77 28.25 -3.06 2.97
C TRP A 77 27.44 -3.94 2.01
N LYS A 78 26.83 -3.33 1.00
CA LYS A 78 26.06 -3.98 -0.07
C LYS A 78 26.57 -3.65 -1.47
N GLY A 79 27.58 -2.79 -1.62
CA GLY A 79 28.22 -2.51 -2.91
C GLY A 79 27.44 -1.55 -3.80
N LYS A 80 26.52 -0.74 -3.26
CA LYS A 80 25.76 0.24 -4.04
C LYS A 80 26.58 1.52 -4.25
N TYR A 81 26.23 2.25 -5.31
CA TYR A 81 26.90 3.49 -5.72
C TYR A 81 26.10 4.73 -5.36
N TRP A 82 26.81 5.76 -4.93
CA TRP A 82 26.25 6.98 -4.37
C TRP A 82 27.03 8.21 -4.83
N THR A 83 26.37 9.36 -4.76
CA THR A 83 27.02 10.66 -4.97
C THR A 83 27.78 11.08 -3.70
N MET A 84 28.73 12.02 -3.83
CA MET A 84 29.42 12.59 -2.68
C MET A 84 28.51 13.39 -1.72
N GLY A 85 27.25 13.68 -2.11
CA GLY A 85 26.28 14.34 -1.23
C GLY A 85 25.97 13.55 0.04
N GLU A 86 26.06 12.21 -0.01
CA GLU A 86 25.91 11.38 1.19
C GLU A 86 27.05 11.65 2.19
N LYS A 87 28.28 11.92 1.72
CA LYS A 87 29.40 12.25 2.62
C LYS A 87 29.12 13.52 3.43
N SER A 88 28.47 14.53 2.86
CA SER A 88 28.10 15.75 3.60
C SER A 88 26.98 15.54 4.62
N LEU A 89 26.28 14.41 4.56
CA LEU A 89 25.29 14.02 5.56
C LEU A 89 25.92 13.18 6.69
N SER A 90 27.19 12.79 6.58
CA SER A 90 27.88 12.04 7.63
C SER A 90 27.90 12.81 8.92
N LEU A 91 27.52 12.12 9.98
CA LEU A 91 27.55 12.62 11.34
C LEU A 91 28.99 12.84 11.82
N ASP A 92 29.19 13.90 12.61
CA ASP A 92 30.51 14.32 13.12
C ASP A 92 31.08 13.37 14.19
N ASN A 93 32.38 13.49 14.44
CA ASN A 93 33.09 12.60 15.34
C ASN A 93 32.72 12.76 16.83
N ASP A 94 32.11 13.89 17.20
CA ASP A 94 31.84 14.29 18.59
C ASP A 94 30.52 13.75 19.16
N ILE A 95 29.87 12.81 18.47
CA ILE A 95 28.56 12.28 18.88
C ILE A 95 28.74 11.18 19.91
N THR A 96 28.12 11.39 21.07
CA THR A 96 28.04 10.42 22.17
C THR A 96 27.03 9.31 21.86
N GLY A 97 27.49 8.05 21.81
CA GLY A 97 26.65 6.86 21.63
C GLY A 97 27.49 5.59 21.46
N SER A 98 26.86 4.42 21.49
CA SER A 98 27.53 3.18 21.08
C SER A 98 27.73 3.17 19.56
N ILE A 99 28.92 2.77 19.12
CA ILE A 99 29.29 2.70 17.70
C ILE A 99 29.31 1.24 17.29
N HIS A 100 28.65 0.92 16.18
CA HIS A 100 28.69 -0.38 15.54
C HIS A 100 29.21 -0.23 14.12
N GLN A 101 30.36 -0.84 13.85
CA GLN A 101 31.01 -0.79 12.55
C GLN A 101 30.57 -1.99 11.71
N LEU A 102 30.10 -1.74 10.50
CA LEU A 102 29.70 -2.81 9.59
C LEU A 102 30.92 -3.46 8.94
N GLU A 103 30.83 -4.78 8.75
CA GLU A 103 31.87 -5.56 8.10
C GLU A 103 31.96 -5.22 6.60
N PRO A 104 33.15 -4.82 6.09
CA PRO A 104 33.30 -4.42 4.70
C PRO A 104 33.34 -5.63 3.76
N ILE A 105 32.60 -5.55 2.65
CA ILE A 105 32.75 -6.45 1.49
C ILE A 105 34.07 -6.19 0.76
N GLN A 106 34.41 -7.09 -0.16
CA GLN A 106 35.59 -6.93 -1.00
C GLN A 106 35.53 -5.64 -1.84
N ARG A 107 36.65 -4.91 -1.84
CA ARG A 107 36.84 -3.72 -2.70
C ARG A 107 36.72 -4.10 -4.17
N LEU A 108 36.30 -3.12 -4.97
CA LEU A 108 36.15 -3.33 -6.40
C LEU A 108 37.48 -3.71 -7.07
N ASP A 109 37.50 -4.82 -7.82
CA ASP A 109 38.65 -5.21 -8.65
C ASP A 109 38.69 -4.35 -9.92
N LEU A 110 39.60 -3.38 -9.95
CA LEU A 110 39.77 -2.45 -11.06
C LEU A 110 40.23 -3.14 -12.36
N ASN A 111 40.71 -4.39 -12.30
CA ASN A 111 41.14 -5.14 -13.48
C ASN A 111 40.00 -5.87 -14.19
N LYS A 112 38.81 -5.91 -13.58
CA LYS A 112 37.59 -6.51 -14.16
C LYS A 112 36.38 -5.58 -14.00
N PRO A 113 36.38 -4.37 -14.59
CA PRO A 113 35.27 -3.43 -14.49
C PRO A 113 34.04 -3.84 -15.34
N GLU A 114 34.13 -4.97 -16.07
CA GLU A 114 33.13 -5.44 -17.01
C GLU A 114 31.80 -5.79 -16.32
N GLY A 115 30.88 -4.82 -16.29
CA GLY A 115 29.51 -5.02 -15.82
C GLY A 115 28.89 -3.82 -15.11
N GLU A 116 29.69 -2.89 -14.59
CA GLU A 116 29.20 -1.94 -13.57
C GLU A 116 29.01 -0.49 -14.04
N VAL A 117 29.24 -0.17 -15.33
CA VAL A 117 29.08 1.21 -15.84
C VAL A 117 27.66 1.75 -15.57
N LYS A 118 26.66 0.88 -15.71
CA LYS A 118 25.25 1.22 -15.42
C LYS A 118 25.07 1.62 -13.96
N ASP A 119 25.62 0.85 -13.05
CA ASP A 119 25.43 1.05 -11.62
C ASP A 119 26.28 2.23 -11.09
N LEU A 120 27.49 2.41 -11.63
CA LEU A 120 28.37 3.56 -11.39
C LEU A 120 27.74 4.87 -11.87
N ALA A 121 27.10 4.87 -13.06
CA ALA A 121 26.49 6.06 -13.64
C ALA A 121 25.09 6.36 -13.09
N ALA A 122 24.40 5.37 -12.50
CA ALA A 122 23.02 5.49 -12.03
C ALA A 122 22.76 6.71 -11.11
N PRO A 123 23.63 7.06 -10.14
CA PRO A 123 23.44 8.24 -9.29
C PRO A 123 23.56 9.57 -10.05
N PHE A 124 24.23 9.56 -11.21
CA PHE A 124 24.64 10.75 -11.96
C PHE A 124 23.85 10.99 -13.24
N LEU A 125 22.91 10.10 -13.61
CA LEU A 125 22.17 10.19 -14.88
C LEU A 125 21.49 11.55 -15.11
N GLY A 126 20.99 12.20 -14.06
CA GLY A 126 20.37 13.52 -14.17
C GLY A 126 21.38 14.62 -14.53
N TRP A 127 22.54 14.61 -13.88
CA TRP A 127 23.62 15.55 -14.16
C TRP A 127 24.22 15.32 -15.56
N LEU A 128 24.53 14.06 -15.88
CA LEU A 128 25.06 13.67 -17.20
C LEU A 128 24.10 14.05 -18.34
N ALA A 129 22.79 13.86 -18.16
CA ALA A 129 21.77 14.26 -19.13
C ALA A 129 21.73 15.78 -19.33
N GLY A 130 21.77 16.55 -18.23
CA GLY A 130 21.73 18.01 -18.27
C GLY A 130 22.93 18.61 -19.02
N GLU A 131 24.15 18.16 -18.68
CA GLU A 131 25.38 18.68 -19.29
C GLU A 131 25.56 18.23 -20.75
N SER A 132 25.15 17.01 -21.09
CA SER A 132 25.26 16.48 -22.45
C SER A 132 24.12 16.92 -23.37
N LYS A 133 23.03 17.45 -22.81
CA LYS A 133 21.77 17.80 -23.52
C LYS A 133 21.09 16.60 -24.20
N ILE A 134 21.18 15.43 -23.58
CA ILE A 134 20.51 14.18 -24.00
C ILE A 134 19.39 13.89 -23.00
N ASP A 135 18.26 13.34 -23.43
CA ASP A 135 17.16 12.98 -22.53
C ASP A 135 17.64 11.98 -21.46
N ARG A 136 17.20 12.17 -20.22
CA ARG A 136 17.56 11.32 -19.08
C ARG A 136 17.17 9.85 -19.28
N LYS A 137 16.17 9.55 -20.11
CA LYS A 137 15.78 8.17 -20.43
C LYS A 137 16.78 7.46 -21.34
N ASP A 138 17.48 8.23 -22.17
CA ASP A 138 18.35 7.70 -23.22
C ASP A 138 19.83 7.78 -22.83
N ILE A 139 20.21 8.74 -21.96
CA ILE A 139 21.59 9.03 -21.57
C ILE A 139 22.41 7.80 -21.16
N LEU A 140 21.81 6.81 -20.48
CA LEU A 140 22.53 5.62 -20.03
C LEU A 140 23.16 4.85 -21.21
N GLY A 141 22.49 4.80 -22.37
CA GLY A 141 23.01 4.17 -23.58
C GLY A 141 24.19 4.92 -24.21
N HIS A 142 24.35 6.21 -23.87
CA HIS A 142 25.39 7.11 -24.38
C HIS A 142 26.61 7.22 -23.45
N VAL A 143 26.53 6.67 -22.23
CA VAL A 143 27.62 6.73 -21.24
C VAL A 143 28.59 5.57 -21.43
N ARG A 144 29.88 5.89 -21.41
CA ARG A 144 31.00 4.95 -21.36
C ARG A 144 31.88 5.28 -20.16
N LEU A 145 32.54 4.28 -19.60
CA LEU A 145 33.53 4.47 -18.54
C LEU A 145 34.92 4.53 -19.20
N GLU A 146 35.55 5.71 -19.14
CA GLU A 146 36.85 5.95 -19.76
C GLU A 146 37.99 5.59 -18.81
N SER A 147 37.85 5.96 -17.53
CA SER A 147 38.79 5.55 -16.50
C SER A 147 38.11 5.42 -15.15
N LEU A 148 38.67 4.52 -14.35
CA LEU A 148 38.27 4.24 -12.99
C LEU A 148 39.52 4.11 -12.13
N LYS A 149 39.64 4.96 -11.11
CA LYS A 149 40.75 4.92 -10.16
C LYS A 149 40.19 4.86 -8.75
N SER A 150 40.61 3.91 -7.93
CA SER A 150 40.23 3.90 -6.51
C SER A 150 41.17 4.77 -5.69
N ARG A 151 40.64 5.51 -4.71
CA ARG A 151 41.48 6.04 -3.62
C ARG A 151 41.78 4.91 -2.65
N SER A 152 43.03 4.81 -2.22
CA SER A 152 43.51 3.71 -1.38
C SER A 152 42.83 3.61 0.00
N GLU A 153 42.19 4.68 0.46
CA GLU A 153 41.62 4.81 1.79
C GLU A 153 40.13 4.44 1.82
N VAL A 154 39.76 3.60 2.80
CA VAL A 154 38.36 3.38 3.17
C VAL A 154 37.98 4.44 4.20
N ILE A 155 36.85 5.09 3.96
CA ILE A 155 36.28 6.10 4.85
C ILE A 155 35.08 5.46 5.54
N PHE A 156 34.78 5.87 6.76
CA PHE A 156 33.60 5.45 7.47
C PHE A 156 32.63 6.61 7.55
N LEU A 157 31.40 6.40 7.06
CA LEU A 157 30.33 7.38 7.21
C LEU A 157 29.41 6.95 8.34
N ARG A 158 29.05 7.92 9.19
CA ARG A 158 28.32 7.68 10.44
C ARG A 158 26.85 8.00 10.26
N THR A 159 26.00 7.02 10.55
CA THR A 159 24.54 7.11 10.49
C THR A 159 23.93 6.75 11.84
N LYS A 160 23.03 7.56 12.36
CA LYS A 160 22.34 7.30 13.62
C LYS A 160 21.06 6.52 13.37
N ILE A 161 20.90 5.46 14.16
CA ILE A 161 19.68 4.66 14.22
C ILE A 161 19.19 4.59 15.67
N SER A 162 17.88 4.42 15.84
CA SER A 162 17.25 4.23 17.13
C SER A 162 16.50 2.91 17.17
N GLN A 163 16.60 2.20 18.28
CA GLN A 163 15.70 1.10 18.55
C GLN A 163 14.34 1.66 18.96
N LYS A 164 13.31 1.28 18.23
CA LYS A 164 11.93 1.57 18.56
C LYS A 164 11.25 0.28 18.97
N GLU A 165 10.29 0.42 19.87
CA GLU A 165 9.41 -0.66 20.27
C GLU A 165 8.05 -0.38 19.66
N ASP A 166 7.46 -1.37 19.01
CA ASP A 166 6.06 -1.27 18.63
C ASP A 166 5.15 -1.56 19.83
N ARG A 167 3.84 -1.43 19.62
CA ARG A 167 2.84 -1.61 20.68
C ARG A 167 2.76 -3.04 21.23
N VAL A 168 3.41 -4.00 20.57
CA VAL A 168 3.42 -5.43 20.93
C VAL A 168 4.73 -5.78 21.64
N GLY A 169 5.58 -4.79 21.94
CA GLY A 169 6.87 -5.01 22.56
C GLY A 169 7.97 -5.40 21.58
N ARG A 170 7.69 -5.46 20.27
CA ARG A 170 8.71 -5.85 19.27
C ARG A 170 9.66 -4.71 19.05
N LYS A 171 10.94 -4.99 19.20
CA LYS A 171 12.01 -4.02 19.01
C LYS A 171 12.54 -4.08 17.59
N PHE A 172 12.63 -2.93 16.94
CA PHE A 172 13.14 -2.80 15.58
C PHE A 172 13.95 -1.52 15.43
N TRP A 173 14.93 -1.53 14.54
CA TRP A 173 15.83 -0.41 14.32
C TRP A 173 15.31 0.51 13.22
N VAL A 174 15.32 1.81 13.47
CA VAL A 174 14.85 2.82 12.54
C VAL A 174 15.95 3.84 12.31
N TYR A 175 16.13 4.22 11.04
CA TYR A 175 16.98 5.35 10.67
C TYR A 175 16.48 6.64 11.33
N GLU A 176 17.39 7.40 11.94
CA GLU A 176 17.11 8.75 12.45
C GLU A 176 17.76 9.81 11.58
N GLU A 177 19.09 9.78 11.46
CA GLU A 177 19.89 10.87 10.91
C GLU A 177 21.17 10.33 10.27
N GLY A 178 21.70 11.03 9.26
CA GLY A 178 22.97 10.70 8.61
C GLY A 178 22.81 10.26 7.15
N PRO A 179 23.85 9.70 6.54
CA PRO A 179 23.82 9.21 5.17
C PRO A 179 23.03 7.91 5.02
N PHE A 180 22.81 7.50 3.77
CA PHE A 180 22.37 6.14 3.42
C PHE A 180 21.04 5.69 4.02
N LYS A 181 20.10 6.62 4.26
CA LYS A 181 18.76 6.33 4.79
C LYS A 181 18.08 5.13 4.12
N GLN A 182 18.11 5.07 2.80
CA GLN A 182 17.50 3.97 2.05
C GLN A 182 18.26 2.64 2.26
N LEU A 183 19.59 2.67 2.26
CA LEU A 183 20.41 1.48 2.48
C LEU A 183 20.15 0.88 3.87
N ILE A 184 20.11 1.72 4.91
CA ILE A 184 19.76 1.32 6.27
C ILE A 184 18.35 0.73 6.31
N GLY A 185 17.36 1.42 5.76
CA GLY A 185 15.97 0.95 5.77
C GLY A 185 15.75 -0.39 5.06
N ASP A 186 16.54 -0.69 4.03
CA ASP A 186 16.40 -1.92 3.24
C ASP A 186 17.12 -3.15 3.85
N HIS A 187 18.07 -2.94 4.76
CA HIS A 187 19.05 -3.97 5.12
C HIS A 187 19.43 -4.08 6.61
N ILE A 188 19.11 -3.10 7.46
CA ILE A 188 19.59 -3.10 8.86
C ILE A 188 19.04 -4.29 9.66
N ASP A 189 17.81 -4.72 9.36
CA ASP A 189 17.14 -5.87 9.99
C ASP A 189 17.80 -7.23 9.68
N LYS A 190 18.73 -7.27 8.72
CA LYS A 190 19.49 -8.46 8.31
C LYS A 190 20.91 -8.47 8.86
N GLU A 191 21.32 -7.40 9.54
CA GLU A 191 22.64 -7.32 10.15
C GLU A 191 22.62 -8.03 11.50
N PRO A 192 23.60 -8.92 11.80
CA PRO A 192 23.67 -9.60 13.08
C PRO A 192 23.67 -8.62 14.27
N GLY A 193 22.76 -8.83 15.22
CA GLY A 193 22.56 -7.94 16.38
C GLY A 193 21.57 -6.78 16.15
N PHE A 194 21.05 -6.62 14.93
CA PHE A 194 20.02 -5.64 14.57
C PHE A 194 18.75 -6.30 14.05
N GLU A 195 18.61 -7.61 14.22
CA GLU A 195 17.43 -8.34 13.83
C GLU A 195 16.21 -7.75 14.53
N MET A 196 15.09 -7.73 13.82
CA MET A 196 13.81 -7.46 14.46
C MET A 196 13.58 -8.52 15.52
N ASP A 197 13.26 -8.11 16.75
CA ASP A 197 12.90 -9.03 17.83
C ASP A 197 11.54 -9.65 17.48
N VAL A 198 11.59 -10.77 16.76
CA VAL A 198 10.41 -11.56 16.43
C VAL A 198 10.12 -12.40 17.65
N HIS A 199 9.47 -11.80 18.64
CA HIS A 199 8.69 -12.60 19.56
C HIS A 199 7.70 -13.39 18.69
N GLU A 200 7.73 -14.72 18.77
CA GLU A 200 6.58 -15.56 18.42
C GLU A 200 5.45 -15.10 19.35
N VAL A 201 4.75 -14.04 18.95
CA VAL A 201 3.44 -13.74 19.47
C VAL A 201 2.66 -14.99 19.12
N ALA A 202 2.30 -15.77 20.14
CA ALA A 202 1.38 -16.88 19.99
C ALA A 202 0.23 -16.33 19.13
N GLU A 203 0.07 -16.85 17.91
CA GLU A 203 -1.03 -16.45 17.06
C GLU A 203 -2.28 -16.79 17.86
N ASP A 204 -2.91 -15.78 18.48
CA ASP A 204 -4.20 -15.98 19.14
C ASP A 204 -5.11 -16.58 18.07
N VAL A 205 -5.46 -17.85 18.25
CA VAL A 205 -6.36 -18.57 17.35
C VAL A 205 -7.73 -17.92 17.49
N HIS A 206 -7.94 -16.85 16.74
CA HIS A 206 -9.24 -16.20 16.63
C HIS A 206 -10.09 -17.05 15.68
N GLU A 207 -11.22 -17.57 16.17
CA GLU A 207 -12.23 -18.16 15.29
C GLU A 207 -13.16 -17.07 14.74
N TRP A 208 -13.09 -16.79 13.44
CA TRP A 208 -14.04 -15.90 12.75
C TRP A 208 -15.33 -16.65 12.41
N SER A 209 -16.08 -17.02 13.45
CA SER A 209 -17.33 -17.76 13.31
C SER A 209 -18.38 -17.00 12.50
N TYR A 210 -19.21 -17.72 11.74
CA TYR A 210 -20.37 -17.13 11.07
C TYR A 210 -21.29 -16.41 12.06
N SER A 211 -21.94 -15.34 11.62
CA SER A 211 -23.04 -14.75 12.39
C SER A 211 -24.20 -15.75 12.51
N PRO A 212 -25.00 -15.70 13.61
CA PRO A 212 -26.09 -16.64 13.85
C PRO A 212 -27.02 -16.83 12.66
N GLU A 213 -27.41 -15.75 11.98
CA GLU A 213 -28.32 -15.79 10.84
C GLU A 213 -27.71 -16.44 9.58
N ILE A 214 -26.40 -16.29 9.37
CA ILE A 214 -25.68 -16.93 8.26
C ILE A 214 -25.55 -18.42 8.54
N LYS A 215 -25.19 -18.80 9.77
CA LYS A 215 -25.14 -20.19 10.21
C LYS A 215 -26.51 -20.86 10.06
N ALA A 216 -27.57 -20.22 10.55
CA ALA A 216 -28.94 -20.70 10.41
C ALA A 216 -29.36 -20.84 8.94
N LEU A 217 -29.00 -19.88 8.08
CA LEU A 217 -29.31 -19.95 6.64
C LEU A 217 -28.60 -21.15 5.97
N HIS A 218 -27.33 -21.38 6.31
CA HIS A 218 -26.56 -22.52 5.81
C HIS A 218 -27.16 -23.86 6.28
N GLU A 219 -27.42 -23.99 7.57
CA GLU A 219 -28.04 -25.20 8.14
C GLU A 219 -29.42 -25.49 7.55
N PHE A 220 -30.24 -24.45 7.35
CA PHE A 220 -31.56 -24.60 6.76
C PHE A 220 -31.53 -25.02 5.29
N LYS A 221 -30.58 -24.47 4.51
CA LYS A 221 -30.39 -24.88 3.11
C LYS A 221 -29.98 -26.34 2.98
N ASN A 222 -29.15 -26.83 3.90
CA ASN A 222 -28.69 -28.21 3.89
C ASN A 222 -29.76 -29.22 4.34
N LYS A 223 -30.65 -28.84 5.27
CA LYS A 223 -31.71 -29.71 5.80
C LYS A 223 -33.05 -28.98 5.86
N ARG A 224 -33.67 -28.77 4.69
CA ARG A 224 -34.89 -27.96 4.54
C ARG A 224 -36.16 -28.71 4.96
N ASN A 225 -36.53 -28.62 6.24
CA ASN A 225 -37.77 -29.20 6.78
C ASN A 225 -38.35 -28.38 7.95
N ASP A 226 -39.59 -28.71 8.38
CA ASP A 226 -40.32 -27.96 9.40
C ASP A 226 -39.66 -28.03 10.77
N LYS A 227 -39.13 -29.20 11.16
CA LYS A 227 -38.39 -29.38 12.41
C LYS A 227 -37.21 -28.41 12.47
N LYS A 228 -36.38 -28.38 11.42
CA LYS A 228 -35.21 -27.49 11.37
C LYS A 228 -35.60 -26.01 11.32
N ALA A 229 -36.67 -25.67 10.60
CA ALA A 229 -37.18 -24.30 10.56
C ALA A 229 -37.66 -23.83 11.94
N LEU A 230 -38.36 -24.68 12.68
CA LEU A 230 -38.83 -24.39 14.05
C LEU A 230 -37.67 -24.27 15.03
N GLU A 231 -36.69 -25.19 14.97
CA GLU A 231 -35.45 -25.11 15.77
C GLU A 231 -34.77 -23.75 15.59
N ILE A 232 -34.58 -23.30 14.33
CA ILE A 232 -33.98 -22.00 14.03
C ILE A 232 -34.83 -20.85 14.57
N LEU A 233 -36.14 -20.87 14.35
CA LEU A 233 -37.04 -19.81 14.81
C LEU A 233 -37.07 -19.68 16.33
N ASP A 234 -36.82 -20.79 17.04
CA ASP A 234 -36.81 -20.84 18.50
C ASP A 234 -35.51 -20.30 19.10
N SER A 235 -34.36 -20.45 18.43
CA SER A 235 -33.06 -20.00 18.94
C SER A 235 -32.56 -18.67 18.38
N ILE A 236 -32.87 -18.33 17.12
CA ILE A 236 -32.21 -17.26 16.37
C ILE A 236 -32.31 -15.88 17.05
N TYR A 237 -33.43 -15.60 17.72
CA TYR A 237 -33.61 -14.32 18.41
C TYR A 237 -32.60 -14.16 19.56
N ASP A 238 -32.44 -15.21 20.36
CA ASP A 238 -31.54 -15.18 21.52
C ASP A 238 -30.09 -15.28 21.08
N GLU A 239 -29.78 -16.08 20.05
CA GLU A 239 -28.43 -16.16 19.48
C GLU A 239 -27.96 -14.79 18.95
N ILE A 240 -28.81 -14.05 18.23
CA ILE A 240 -28.48 -12.69 17.76
C ILE A 240 -28.29 -11.73 18.93
N LYS A 241 -29.11 -11.85 20.00
CA LYS A 241 -29.01 -11.00 21.18
C LYS A 241 -27.75 -11.30 22.02
N GLN A 242 -27.29 -12.54 22.02
CA GLN A 242 -26.09 -13.00 22.72
C GLN A 242 -24.81 -12.69 21.93
N ASP A 243 -24.89 -12.55 20.61
CA ASP A 243 -23.76 -12.13 19.77
C ASP A 243 -23.34 -10.69 20.10
N LYS A 244 -22.20 -10.56 20.78
CA LYS A 244 -21.67 -9.27 21.24
C LYS A 244 -20.94 -8.49 20.15
N ARG A 245 -20.68 -9.08 18.99
CA ARG A 245 -19.93 -8.43 17.92
C ARG A 245 -20.76 -7.28 17.32
N PRO A 246 -20.15 -6.14 16.98
CA PRO A 246 -20.88 -5.01 16.47
C PRO A 246 -21.42 -5.31 15.06
N ARG A 247 -22.57 -4.72 14.74
CA ARG A 247 -23.23 -4.86 13.44
C ARG A 247 -23.37 -3.51 12.80
N LEU A 248 -23.12 -3.45 11.49
CA LEU A 248 -23.33 -2.23 10.73
C LEU A 248 -24.82 -1.88 10.69
N ASP A 249 -25.14 -0.60 10.81
CA ASP A 249 -26.51 -0.12 10.54
C ASP A 249 -26.86 -0.31 9.05
N TRP A 250 -25.92 -0.04 8.14
CA TRP A 250 -26.05 -0.28 6.71
C TRP A 250 -24.69 -0.36 6.01
N VAL A 251 -24.61 -1.15 4.94
CA VAL A 251 -23.45 -1.21 4.03
C VAL A 251 -23.88 -1.50 2.60
N LYS A 252 -23.16 -0.94 1.63
CA LYS A 252 -23.31 -1.23 0.21
C LYS A 252 -21.93 -1.34 -0.44
N GLN A 253 -21.76 -2.34 -1.28
CA GLN A 253 -20.57 -2.49 -2.10
C GLN A 253 -20.65 -1.53 -3.30
N ALA A 254 -19.55 -0.86 -3.60
CA ALA A 254 -19.34 -0.10 -4.81
C ALA A 254 -18.27 -0.83 -5.64
N VAL A 255 -18.57 -1.10 -6.91
CA VAL A 255 -17.64 -1.74 -7.85
C VAL A 255 -17.79 -1.01 -9.18
N GLY A 256 -16.69 -0.51 -9.72
CA GLY A 256 -16.74 0.30 -10.93
C GLY A 256 -15.40 0.95 -11.24
N PHE A 257 -15.44 1.97 -12.08
CA PHE A 257 -14.28 2.79 -12.42
C PHE A 257 -14.12 3.93 -11.42
N ARG A 258 -13.13 4.79 -11.69
CA ARG A 258 -12.83 5.95 -10.84
C ARG A 258 -14.04 6.87 -10.63
N GLN A 259 -14.87 7.08 -11.67
CA GLN A 259 -16.08 7.89 -11.55
C GLN A 259 -17.02 7.30 -10.50
N ASP A 260 -17.31 5.99 -10.55
CA ASP A 260 -18.19 5.34 -9.58
C ASP A 260 -17.67 5.46 -8.14
N MET A 261 -16.34 5.47 -7.96
CA MET A 261 -15.73 5.67 -6.64
C MET A 261 -15.85 7.13 -6.17
N TRP A 262 -15.75 8.09 -7.09
CA TRP A 262 -16.00 9.49 -6.80
C TRP A 262 -17.46 9.77 -6.50
N ASP A 263 -18.41 9.15 -7.21
CA ASP A 263 -19.84 9.30 -6.94
C ASP A 263 -20.17 8.93 -5.47
N VAL A 264 -19.61 7.81 -4.99
CA VAL A 264 -19.77 7.39 -3.58
C VAL A 264 -19.00 8.29 -2.62
N ALA A 265 -17.80 8.75 -3.00
CA ALA A 265 -17.05 9.72 -2.19
C ALA A 265 -17.84 11.03 -2.00
N GLN A 266 -18.47 11.54 -3.07
CA GLN A 266 -19.32 12.71 -3.03
C GLN A 266 -20.58 12.45 -2.20
N GLU A 267 -21.19 11.26 -2.24
CA GLU A 267 -22.31 10.91 -1.34
C GLU A 267 -21.91 11.03 0.14
N VAL A 268 -20.73 10.53 0.52
CA VAL A 268 -20.23 10.66 1.90
C VAL A 268 -19.96 12.13 2.25
N ILE A 269 -19.30 12.89 1.38
CA ILE A 269 -19.01 14.31 1.62
C ILE A 269 -20.30 15.12 1.75
N ARG A 270 -21.28 14.92 0.86
CA ARG A 270 -22.59 15.59 0.89
C ARG A 270 -23.38 15.26 2.16
N SER A 271 -23.13 14.10 2.76
CA SER A 271 -23.81 13.69 4.00
C SER A 271 -23.29 14.39 5.26
N SER A 272 -22.14 15.07 5.19
CA SER A 272 -21.59 15.84 6.31
C SER A 272 -22.42 17.08 6.59
N LYS A 273 -22.53 17.44 7.88
CA LYS A 273 -23.15 18.68 8.33
C LYS A 273 -22.15 19.81 8.46
N ASN A 274 -20.99 19.53 9.03
CA ASN A 274 -19.95 20.51 9.31
C ASN A 274 -18.59 20.10 8.75
N LYS A 275 -18.21 18.82 8.92
CA LYS A 275 -16.87 18.35 8.55
C LYS A 275 -16.90 16.98 7.86
N ALA A 276 -16.01 16.79 6.90
CA ALA A 276 -15.65 15.49 6.35
C ALA A 276 -14.13 15.32 6.40
N ILE A 277 -13.65 14.16 6.82
CA ILE A 277 -12.23 13.81 6.72
C ILE A 277 -11.99 12.83 5.59
N ILE A 278 -10.95 13.10 4.80
CA ILE A 278 -10.47 12.28 3.71
C ILE A 278 -9.03 11.87 4.05
N LEU A 279 -8.80 10.57 4.26
CA LEU A 279 -7.49 9.96 4.25
C LEU A 279 -7.25 9.36 2.87
N THR A 280 -6.16 9.74 2.22
CA THR A 280 -5.78 9.21 0.90
C THR A 280 -4.27 9.00 0.84
N SER A 281 -3.80 8.37 -0.24
CA SER A 281 -2.37 8.27 -0.54
C SER A 281 -2.12 8.59 -2.01
N PHE A 282 -0.90 9.06 -2.30
CA PHE A 282 -0.46 9.59 -3.59
C PHE A 282 -1.22 10.82 -4.07
N SER A 283 -0.47 11.87 -4.39
CA SER A 283 -0.97 13.03 -5.12
C SER A 283 -0.45 13.01 -6.58
N ASN A 284 -1.20 13.64 -7.48
CA ASN A 284 -0.69 13.92 -8.83
C ASN A 284 -1.25 15.24 -9.34
N SER A 285 -0.39 16.25 -9.43
CA SER A 285 -0.77 17.60 -9.86
C SER A 285 -1.42 17.66 -11.24
N LYS A 286 -1.17 16.67 -12.12
CA LYS A 286 -1.83 16.58 -13.43
C LYS A 286 -3.36 16.51 -13.33
N PHE A 287 -3.90 15.91 -12.26
CA PHE A 287 -5.34 15.69 -12.09
C PHE A 287 -5.94 16.56 -10.99
N SER A 288 -5.22 17.60 -10.57
CA SER A 288 -5.69 18.48 -9.48
C SER A 288 -6.93 19.28 -9.85
N ASP A 289 -7.09 19.68 -11.11
CA ASP A 289 -8.24 20.46 -11.55
C ASP A 289 -9.52 19.61 -11.58
N ASP A 290 -9.45 18.38 -12.12
CA ASP A 290 -10.55 17.39 -12.07
C ASP A 290 -10.99 17.10 -10.62
N VAL A 291 -10.02 16.92 -9.72
CA VAL A 291 -10.30 16.69 -8.29
C VAL A 291 -10.96 17.91 -7.64
N ALA A 292 -10.51 19.13 -7.98
CA ALA A 292 -11.12 20.35 -7.47
C ALA A 292 -12.57 20.51 -7.97
N GLU A 293 -12.86 20.15 -9.22
CA GLU A 293 -14.21 20.14 -9.76
C GLU A 293 -15.11 19.16 -9.01
N LEU A 294 -14.67 17.92 -8.80
CA LEU A 294 -15.43 16.90 -8.08
C LEU A 294 -15.67 17.25 -6.60
N LEU A 295 -14.71 17.91 -5.95
CA LEU A 295 -14.89 18.43 -4.58
C LEU A 295 -15.88 19.59 -4.55
N ALA A 296 -15.82 20.51 -5.52
CA ALA A 296 -16.75 21.63 -5.63
C ALA A 296 -18.19 21.13 -5.86
N GLU A 297 -18.38 20.15 -6.75
CA GLU A 297 -19.68 19.50 -6.98
C GLU A 297 -20.22 18.75 -5.75
N ALA A 298 -19.33 18.19 -4.91
CA ALA A 298 -19.73 17.58 -3.66
C ALA A 298 -20.27 18.61 -2.65
N LEU A 299 -19.88 19.89 -2.81
CA LEU A 299 -20.09 20.96 -1.84
C LEU A 299 -20.93 22.13 -2.37
N GLU A 300 -21.51 22.03 -3.57
CA GLU A 300 -22.24 23.11 -4.25
C GLU A 300 -23.27 23.84 -3.37
N ASN A 301 -23.85 23.14 -2.38
CA ASN A 301 -24.82 23.69 -1.43
C ASN A 301 -24.45 23.42 0.05
N SER A 302 -23.17 23.25 0.35
CA SER A 302 -22.70 22.85 1.69
C SER A 302 -21.56 23.74 2.16
N SER A 303 -21.61 24.18 3.41
CA SER A 303 -20.49 24.85 4.09
C SER A 303 -19.55 23.87 4.79
N THR A 304 -19.60 22.58 4.41
CA THR A 304 -18.76 21.55 5.02
C THR A 304 -17.28 21.84 4.78
N GLU A 305 -16.48 21.77 5.84
CA GLU A 305 -15.03 21.82 5.77
C GLU A 305 -14.46 20.43 5.47
N ILE A 306 -13.59 20.36 4.47
CA ILE A 306 -12.85 19.14 4.12
C ILE A 306 -11.52 19.12 4.85
N LEU A 307 -11.30 18.07 5.63
CA LEU A 307 -10.02 17.74 6.25
C LEU A 307 -9.30 16.72 5.38
N LEU A 308 -8.22 17.12 4.69
CA LEU A 308 -7.50 16.24 3.76
C LEU A 308 -6.15 15.78 4.32
N SER A 309 -6.03 14.49 4.60
CA SER A 309 -4.80 13.85 5.08
C SER A 309 -4.18 12.96 4.01
N PHE A 310 -2.91 13.21 3.67
CA PHE A 310 -2.13 12.36 2.77
C PHE A 310 -1.17 11.46 3.55
N GLY A 311 -1.42 10.15 3.51
CA GLY A 311 -0.53 9.12 4.02
C GLY A 311 0.52 8.67 3.01
N GLU A 312 1.40 9.57 2.54
CA GLU A 312 2.41 9.19 1.54
C GLU A 312 3.10 7.85 1.92
N PRO A 313 3.00 6.80 1.07
CA PRO A 313 3.51 5.48 1.41
C PRO A 313 5.03 5.53 1.54
N ASP A 314 5.67 4.57 2.21
CA ASP A 314 7.13 4.62 2.49
C ASP A 314 7.99 4.80 1.24
N ARG A 315 7.52 4.31 0.08
CA ARG A 315 8.16 4.50 -1.23
C ARG A 315 8.05 5.94 -1.80
N GLY A 316 7.19 6.77 -1.23
CA GLY A 316 6.89 8.16 -1.58
C GLY A 316 7.15 9.15 -0.44
N ARG A 317 7.95 8.79 0.58
CA ARG A 317 8.40 9.73 1.63
C ARG A 317 9.76 10.35 1.34
N SER A 318 10.13 10.49 0.06
CA SER A 318 11.25 11.37 -0.26
C SER A 318 10.86 12.82 0.08
N PRO A 319 11.79 13.68 0.51
CA PRO A 319 11.49 15.09 0.78
C PRO A 319 10.80 15.77 -0.43
N GLY A 320 11.16 15.37 -1.65
CA GLY A 320 10.54 15.88 -2.87
C GLY A 320 9.07 15.48 -3.03
N ASP A 321 8.72 14.24 -2.69
CA ASP A 321 7.33 13.77 -2.78
C ASP A 321 6.44 14.46 -1.73
N ILE A 322 6.94 14.63 -0.50
CA ILE A 322 6.23 15.37 0.55
C ILE A 322 5.99 16.82 0.09
N GLN A 323 7.01 17.50 -0.42
CA GLN A 323 6.86 18.86 -0.94
C GLN A 323 5.89 18.94 -2.13
N ASN A 324 5.89 17.94 -3.02
CA ASN A 324 4.95 17.89 -4.14
C ASN A 324 3.51 17.73 -3.64
N THR A 325 3.29 16.88 -2.64
CA THR A 325 1.97 16.68 -2.03
C THR A 325 1.52 17.92 -1.24
N GLU A 326 2.41 18.61 -0.54
CA GLU A 326 2.10 19.89 0.10
C GLU A 326 1.70 20.96 -0.92
N LYS A 327 2.41 21.06 -2.05
CA LYS A 327 2.04 21.96 -3.15
C LYS A 327 0.69 21.58 -3.76
N TYR A 328 0.42 20.29 -3.92
CA TYR A 328 -0.85 19.78 -4.41
C TYR A 328 -2.00 20.17 -3.48
N ILE A 329 -1.86 19.96 -2.16
CA ILE A 329 -2.83 20.37 -1.15
C ILE A 329 -3.05 21.88 -1.19
N HIS A 330 -1.97 22.67 -1.28
CA HIS A 330 -2.07 24.12 -1.37
C HIS A 330 -2.84 24.56 -2.62
N LYS A 331 -2.60 23.93 -3.78
CA LYS A 331 -3.35 24.21 -5.02
C LYS A 331 -4.85 23.91 -4.85
N LEU A 332 -5.22 22.82 -4.18
CA LEU A 332 -6.65 22.54 -3.92
C LEU A 332 -7.25 23.55 -2.94
N ALA A 333 -6.51 23.93 -1.90
CA ALA A 333 -6.99 24.84 -0.86
C ALA A 333 -7.20 26.30 -1.34
N THR A 334 -6.68 26.68 -2.51
CA THR A 334 -6.91 28.01 -3.08
C THR A 334 -8.22 28.13 -3.86
N ASP A 335 -8.91 27.02 -4.16
CA ASP A 335 -10.22 27.05 -4.78
C ASP A 335 -11.27 27.59 -3.80
N LYS A 336 -11.94 28.68 -4.17
CA LYS A 336 -12.89 29.38 -3.30
C LYS A 336 -14.25 28.69 -3.21
N ARG A 337 -14.50 27.67 -4.04
CA ARG A 337 -15.78 26.94 -4.06
C ARG A 337 -15.95 26.02 -2.86
N PHE A 338 -14.88 25.70 -2.14
CA PHE A 338 -14.91 24.84 -0.95
C PHE A 338 -13.88 25.26 0.10
N ASN A 339 -14.12 24.92 1.36
CA ASN A 339 -13.14 25.10 2.43
C ASN A 339 -12.36 23.80 2.65
N LEU A 340 -11.04 23.84 2.42
CA LEU A 340 -10.17 22.68 2.58
C LEU A 340 -8.98 23.00 3.49
N LYS A 341 -8.82 22.18 4.52
CA LYS A 341 -7.65 22.14 5.39
C LYS A 341 -6.94 20.80 5.21
N GLY A 342 -5.69 20.81 4.77
CA GLY A 342 -4.97 19.56 4.53
C GLY A 342 -3.51 19.52 4.98
N GLY A 343 -2.94 18.32 5.02
CA GLY A 343 -1.52 18.08 5.28
C GLY A 343 -1.09 16.64 5.01
N VAL A 344 0.22 16.41 5.07
CA VAL A 344 0.82 15.07 4.98
C VAL A 344 0.90 14.48 6.39
N SER A 345 0.49 13.23 6.57
CA SER A 345 0.49 12.58 7.88
C SER A 345 1.90 12.22 8.36
N PRO A 346 2.15 12.21 9.69
CA PRO A 346 3.41 11.79 10.28
C PRO A 346 3.81 10.34 9.95
N LYS A 347 2.84 9.45 9.75
CA LYS A 347 3.07 8.06 9.35
C LYS A 347 2.53 7.78 7.95
N SER A 348 3.18 6.85 7.25
CA SER A 348 2.73 6.39 5.94
C SER A 348 1.43 5.60 6.05
N SER A 349 0.56 5.69 5.04
CA SER A 349 -0.66 4.89 4.97
C SER A 349 -1.12 4.72 3.53
N HIS A 350 -1.32 3.47 3.11
CA HIS A 350 -1.93 3.20 1.80
C HIS A 350 -3.46 3.19 1.86
N ALA A 351 -4.08 3.61 2.97
CA ALA A 351 -5.54 3.63 3.09
C ALA A 351 -6.20 4.70 2.20
N LYS A 352 -7.47 4.49 1.84
CA LYS A 352 -8.34 5.47 1.18
C LYS A 352 -9.70 5.42 1.86
N ILE A 353 -9.92 6.40 2.72
CA ILE A 353 -11.04 6.41 3.65
C ILE A 353 -11.63 7.81 3.70
N ILE A 354 -12.94 7.92 3.60
CA ILE A 354 -13.69 9.17 3.77
C ILE A 354 -14.69 8.97 4.89
N ILE A 355 -14.78 9.92 5.82
CA ILE A 355 -15.68 9.86 6.96
C ILE A 355 -16.40 11.20 7.10
N SER A 356 -17.73 11.15 7.19
CA SER A 356 -18.57 12.29 7.54
C SER A 356 -18.82 12.37 9.04
N ASP A 357 -19.13 13.57 9.54
CA ASP A 357 -19.59 13.80 10.91
C ASP A 357 -21.02 13.29 11.20
N THR A 358 -21.67 12.63 10.23
CA THR A 358 -22.96 11.97 10.39
C THR A 358 -22.88 10.44 10.47
N GLY A 359 -21.68 9.88 10.33
CA GLY A 359 -21.41 8.45 10.47
C GLY A 359 -21.47 7.67 9.15
N MET A 360 -21.52 8.36 8.01
CA MET A 360 -21.21 7.75 6.71
C MET A 360 -19.70 7.60 6.54
N VAL A 361 -19.28 6.45 6.03
CA VAL A 361 -17.89 6.07 5.79
C VAL A 361 -17.79 5.47 4.40
N PHE A 362 -16.73 5.81 3.67
CA PHE A 362 -16.34 5.12 2.45
C PHE A 362 -14.91 4.61 2.56
N ILE A 363 -14.71 3.30 2.39
CA ILE A 363 -13.40 2.66 2.33
C ILE A 363 -13.24 2.09 0.93
N CYS A 364 -12.17 2.43 0.20
CA CYS A 364 -12.01 1.96 -1.17
C CYS A 364 -10.56 1.63 -1.56
N SER A 365 -10.41 0.96 -2.70
CA SER A 365 -9.11 0.69 -3.32
C SER A 365 -8.60 1.86 -4.18
N CYS A 366 -9.49 2.74 -4.61
CA CYS A 366 -9.17 3.77 -5.60
C CYS A 366 -8.36 4.93 -5.02
N ASN A 367 -7.23 5.25 -5.64
CA ASN A 367 -6.50 6.49 -5.38
C ASN A 367 -7.20 7.68 -6.04
N LEU A 368 -8.20 8.25 -5.37
CA LEU A 368 -9.06 9.32 -5.89
C LEU A 368 -8.27 10.56 -6.36
N PHE A 369 -7.12 10.85 -5.74
CA PHE A 369 -6.36 12.10 -5.90
C PHE A 369 -5.16 12.02 -6.89
N SER A 370 -4.96 10.90 -7.60
CA SER A 370 -3.73 10.70 -8.38
C SER A 370 -3.85 10.15 -9.80
N GLY A 371 -5.05 10.00 -10.34
CA GLY A 371 -5.28 9.38 -11.65
C GLY A 371 -6.43 10.00 -12.45
N SER A 372 -6.46 9.68 -13.75
CA SER A 372 -7.46 10.15 -14.70
C SER A 372 -8.84 9.56 -14.43
N MET A 373 -9.89 10.36 -14.62
CA MET A 373 -11.30 9.92 -14.61
C MET A 373 -11.60 8.88 -15.69
N GLU A 374 -10.87 8.92 -16.80
CA GLU A 374 -10.95 7.95 -17.90
C GLU A 374 -10.18 6.65 -17.62
N SER A 375 -9.63 6.48 -16.41
CA SER A 375 -8.91 5.27 -16.04
C SER A 375 -9.82 4.05 -16.09
N GLY A 376 -9.60 3.16 -17.06
CA GLY A 376 -10.27 1.86 -17.18
C GLY A 376 -9.86 0.82 -16.12
N VAL A 377 -9.37 1.26 -14.96
CA VAL A 377 -9.03 0.38 -13.84
C VAL A 377 -10.28 0.17 -13.00
N LEU A 378 -10.63 -1.09 -12.82
CA LEU A 378 -11.74 -1.52 -11.98
C LEU A 378 -11.31 -1.45 -10.51
N GLU A 379 -12.10 -0.76 -9.71
CA GLU A 379 -11.89 -0.49 -8.30
C GLU A 379 -13.10 -0.98 -7.50
N SER A 380 -12.92 -1.11 -6.18
CA SER A 380 -14.02 -1.48 -5.29
C SER A 380 -13.95 -0.73 -3.96
N GLY A 381 -15.08 -0.64 -3.30
CA GLY A 381 -15.19 -0.03 -1.99
C GLY A 381 -16.44 -0.42 -1.22
N LEU A 382 -16.47 -0.04 0.05
CA LEU A 382 -17.57 -0.24 0.98
C LEU A 382 -18.10 1.13 1.40
N HIS A 383 -19.34 1.42 1.01
CA HIS A 383 -20.10 2.56 1.52
C HIS A 383 -20.86 2.09 2.77
N ILE A 384 -20.52 2.63 3.93
CA ILE A 384 -20.99 2.20 5.23
C ILE A 384 -21.71 3.37 5.89
N LYS A 385 -22.83 3.09 6.58
CA LYS A 385 -23.45 4.01 7.51
C LYS A 385 -23.49 3.33 8.86
N ASP A 386 -22.61 3.74 9.77
CA ASP A 386 -22.61 3.24 11.14
C ASP A 386 -21.74 4.14 12.03
N ILE A 387 -22.34 4.66 13.10
CA ILE A 387 -21.67 5.59 14.02
C ILE A 387 -20.49 4.91 14.74
N GLN A 388 -20.64 3.66 15.18
CA GLN A 388 -19.59 2.98 15.94
C GLN A 388 -18.42 2.60 15.03
N CYS A 389 -18.72 2.15 13.81
CA CYS A 389 -17.70 1.91 12.80
C CYS A 389 -16.90 3.18 12.47
N ALA A 390 -17.59 4.31 12.22
CA ALA A 390 -16.94 5.59 11.98
C ALA A 390 -16.02 6.00 13.14
N LYS A 391 -16.51 5.92 14.38
CA LYS A 391 -15.72 6.22 15.59
C LYS A 391 -14.47 5.33 15.70
N SER A 392 -14.62 4.02 15.53
CA SER A 392 -13.49 3.08 15.60
C SER A 392 -12.44 3.33 14.53
N ILE A 393 -12.83 3.79 13.34
CA ILE A 393 -11.86 4.17 12.29
C ILE A 393 -11.15 5.48 12.65
N LEU A 394 -11.86 6.47 13.20
CA LEU A 394 -11.25 7.73 13.66
C LEU A 394 -10.27 7.51 14.83
N GLU A 395 -10.53 6.52 15.69
CA GLU A 395 -9.56 6.07 16.71
C GLU A 395 -8.28 5.56 16.06
N VAL A 396 -8.39 4.70 15.03
CA VAL A 396 -7.22 4.23 14.26
C VAL A 396 -6.47 5.39 13.63
N PHE A 397 -7.16 6.38 13.07
CA PHE A 397 -6.53 7.55 12.46
C PHE A 397 -5.62 8.29 13.45
N LYS A 398 -6.06 8.44 14.69
CA LYS A 398 -5.31 9.09 15.76
C LYS A 398 -4.17 8.21 16.25
N GLU A 399 -4.48 6.95 16.49
CA GLU A 399 -3.54 5.97 17.00
C GLU A 399 -2.34 5.74 16.06
N GLU A 400 -2.59 5.59 14.77
CA GLU A 400 -1.57 5.34 13.75
C GLU A 400 -0.93 6.62 13.21
N GLU A 401 -1.26 7.78 13.79
CA GLU A 401 -0.78 9.10 13.34
C GLU A 401 -1.01 9.32 11.83
N TRP A 402 -2.16 8.89 11.31
CA TRP A 402 -2.58 9.08 9.92
C TRP A 402 -3.20 10.44 9.66
N VAL A 403 -3.09 11.36 10.62
CA VAL A 403 -3.62 12.71 10.57
C VAL A 403 -2.51 13.69 10.98
N PRO A 404 -2.27 14.78 10.20
CA PRO A 404 -1.38 15.86 10.61
C PRO A 404 -1.74 16.41 11.99
N GLN A 405 -0.73 16.73 12.83
CA GLN A 405 -0.97 17.25 14.18
C GLN A 405 -1.91 18.47 14.23
N LYS A 406 -1.80 19.36 13.23
CA LYS A 406 -2.65 20.56 13.10
C LYS A 406 -4.14 20.28 12.87
N MET A 407 -4.51 19.03 12.54
CA MET A 407 -5.88 18.58 12.25
C MET A 407 -6.45 17.66 13.33
N VAL A 408 -5.67 17.23 14.32
CA VAL A 408 -6.12 16.30 15.37
C VAL A 408 -7.35 16.83 16.10
N LYS A 409 -7.35 18.12 16.47
CA LYS A 409 -8.51 18.77 17.11
C LYS A 409 -9.77 18.73 16.24
N ASP A 410 -9.64 18.89 14.93
CA ASP A 410 -10.78 18.87 14.01
C ASP A 410 -11.35 17.45 13.87
N VAL A 411 -10.48 16.43 13.91
CA VAL A 411 -10.89 15.01 13.96
C VAL A 411 -11.61 14.68 15.26
N ASP A 412 -11.15 15.21 16.39
CA ASP A 412 -11.86 15.06 17.66
C ASP A 412 -13.26 15.70 17.62
N MET A 413 -13.43 16.83 16.92
CA MET A 413 -14.76 17.42 16.71
C MET A 413 -15.70 16.53 15.89
N ILE A 414 -15.19 15.83 14.86
CA ILE A 414 -15.98 14.83 14.12
C ILE A 414 -16.40 13.72 15.08
N TYR A 415 -15.46 13.20 15.87
CA TYR A 415 -15.73 12.15 16.86
C TYR A 415 -16.80 12.58 17.87
N SER A 416 -16.72 13.80 18.43
CA SER A 416 -17.74 14.34 19.34
C SER A 416 -19.11 14.51 18.67
N SER A 417 -19.14 15.00 17.43
CA SER A 417 -20.39 15.15 16.66
C SER A 417 -21.13 13.82 16.50
N LEU A 418 -20.38 12.73 16.31
CA LEU A 418 -20.92 11.38 16.22
C LEU A 418 -21.53 10.88 17.55
N GLU A 419 -21.02 11.33 18.69
CA GLU A 419 -21.56 10.97 20.02
C GLU A 419 -22.92 11.63 20.31
N GLU A 420 -23.16 12.81 19.76
CA GLU A 420 -24.41 13.55 19.94
C GLU A 420 -25.59 12.96 19.16
N ILE A 421 -25.33 12.09 18.18
CA ILE A 421 -26.36 11.50 17.33
C ILE A 421 -27.17 10.46 18.13
N LYS A 422 -28.40 10.84 18.51
CA LYS A 422 -29.35 9.94 19.17
C LYS A 422 -29.76 8.78 18.26
N ARG A 423 -29.63 7.55 18.75
CA ARG A 423 -30.17 6.34 18.10
C ARG A 423 -31.67 6.20 18.41
N THR A 424 -32.50 5.99 17.40
CA THR A 424 -33.94 5.73 17.57
C THR A 424 -34.20 4.45 18.38
N THR A 425 -35.18 4.52 19.27
CA THR A 425 -35.46 3.56 20.35
C THR A 425 -36.24 2.31 19.94
N VAL A 426 -36.90 2.31 18.77
CA VAL A 426 -37.54 1.09 18.25
C VAL A 426 -36.44 0.15 17.80
N THR A 427 -36.15 -0.85 18.63
CA THR A 427 -35.11 -1.81 18.30
C THR A 427 -35.59 -2.66 17.14
N GLN A 428 -34.79 -2.77 16.09
CA GLN A 428 -35.06 -3.63 14.94
C GLN A 428 -35.33 -5.09 15.35
N MET A 429 -34.85 -5.47 16.53
CA MET A 429 -35.15 -6.74 17.21
C MET A 429 -36.64 -6.95 17.48
N ASP A 430 -37.40 -5.91 17.84
CA ASP A 430 -38.85 -6.04 18.05
C ASP A 430 -39.59 -6.40 16.75
N ILE A 431 -39.12 -5.87 15.63
CA ILE A 431 -39.63 -6.19 14.30
C ILE A 431 -39.31 -7.66 13.96
N TYR A 432 -38.10 -8.12 14.26
CA TYR A 432 -37.72 -9.52 14.04
C TYR A 432 -38.51 -10.48 14.93
N LYS A 433 -38.72 -10.15 16.20
CA LYS A 433 -39.54 -10.95 17.12
C LYS A 433 -40.93 -11.21 16.55
N ARG A 434 -41.61 -10.16 16.05
CA ARG A 434 -42.93 -10.28 15.41
C ARG A 434 -42.90 -11.17 14.15
N LYS A 435 -41.85 -11.02 13.32
CA LYS A 435 -41.67 -11.86 12.12
C LYS A 435 -41.47 -13.32 12.47
N ILE A 436 -40.63 -13.62 13.47
CA ILE A 436 -40.37 -14.96 13.98
C ILE A 436 -41.68 -15.62 14.43
N THR A 437 -42.46 -14.95 15.30
CA THR A 437 -43.74 -15.48 15.77
C THR A 437 -44.71 -15.77 14.62
N LYS A 438 -44.78 -14.88 13.62
CA LYS A 438 -45.64 -15.06 12.46
C LYS A 438 -45.24 -16.29 11.64
N ILE A 439 -43.95 -16.47 11.36
CA ILE A 439 -43.45 -17.62 10.59
C ILE A 439 -43.68 -18.92 11.37
N LYS A 440 -43.39 -18.92 12.68
CA LYS A 440 -43.63 -20.08 13.57
C LYS A 440 -45.10 -20.52 13.54
N ASN A 441 -46.02 -19.56 13.65
CA ASN A 441 -47.46 -19.83 13.56
C ASN A 441 -47.90 -20.34 12.19
N ASP A 442 -47.29 -19.84 11.10
CA ASP A 442 -47.57 -20.31 9.74
C ASP A 442 -47.14 -21.79 9.57
N ILE A 443 -45.99 -22.20 10.13
CA ILE A 443 -45.52 -23.60 10.12
C ILE A 443 -46.45 -24.50 10.94
N ASN A 444 -46.77 -24.11 12.19
CA ASN A 444 -47.61 -24.90 13.09
C ASN A 444 -49.04 -25.12 12.55
N LYS A 445 -49.53 -24.19 11.71
CA LYS A 445 -50.84 -24.30 11.04
C LYS A 445 -50.78 -25.12 9.73
N GLY A 446 -49.64 -25.76 9.42
CA GLY A 446 -49.46 -26.56 8.21
C GLY A 446 -49.55 -25.75 6.91
N LYS A 447 -49.28 -24.44 6.93
CA LYS A 447 -49.34 -23.62 5.70
C LYS A 447 -48.26 -24.06 4.72
N SER A 448 -48.55 -23.86 3.42
CA SER A 448 -47.68 -24.27 2.31
C SER A 448 -46.21 -23.91 2.52
N LYS A 449 -45.35 -24.93 2.48
CA LYS A 449 -43.88 -24.82 2.53
C LYS A 449 -43.34 -23.85 1.48
N LYS A 450 -43.99 -23.79 0.30
CA LYS A 450 -43.65 -22.86 -0.79
C LYS A 450 -43.73 -21.39 -0.36
N ASN A 451 -44.54 -21.06 0.64
CA ASN A 451 -44.72 -19.68 1.11
C ASN A 451 -44.01 -19.40 2.44
N THR A 452 -43.78 -20.41 3.28
CA THR A 452 -43.24 -20.21 4.63
C THR A 452 -41.72 -20.24 4.67
N TYR A 453 -41.08 -21.17 3.94
CA TYR A 453 -39.62 -21.27 3.93
C TYR A 453 -38.93 -20.05 3.29
N PRO A 454 -39.45 -19.49 2.17
CA PRO A 454 -38.88 -18.24 1.64
C PRO A 454 -39.03 -17.05 2.59
N LYS A 455 -40.05 -17.03 3.47
CA LYS A 455 -40.17 -15.97 4.50
C LYS A 455 -39.07 -16.09 5.55
N LEU A 456 -38.74 -17.30 5.99
CA LEU A 456 -37.62 -17.55 6.91
C LEU A 456 -36.30 -17.13 6.26
N GLU A 457 -36.03 -17.62 5.04
CA GLU A 457 -34.79 -17.28 4.32
C GLU A 457 -34.65 -15.77 4.09
N ARG A 458 -35.74 -15.10 3.67
CA ARG A 458 -35.76 -13.65 3.50
C ARG A 458 -35.52 -12.92 4.82
N MET A 459 -36.09 -13.39 5.92
CA MET A 459 -35.85 -12.81 7.25
C MET A 459 -34.38 -12.91 7.63
N LEU A 460 -33.76 -14.09 7.50
CA LEU A 460 -32.35 -14.31 7.80
C LEU A 460 -31.43 -13.47 6.90
N ARG A 461 -31.73 -13.41 5.59
CA ARG A 461 -31.00 -12.53 4.65
C ARG A 461 -31.11 -11.06 5.02
N ASN A 462 -32.31 -10.58 5.35
CA ASN A 462 -32.49 -9.19 5.78
C ASN A 462 -31.71 -8.85 7.06
N ILE A 463 -31.49 -9.81 7.95
CA ILE A 463 -30.61 -9.61 9.12
C ILE A 463 -29.15 -9.54 8.65
N ALA A 464 -28.75 -10.43 7.73
CA ALA A 464 -27.40 -10.48 7.18
C ALA A 464 -26.99 -9.25 6.35
N GLU A 465 -27.93 -8.49 5.79
CA GLU A 465 -27.67 -7.17 5.16
C GLU A 465 -27.08 -6.14 6.14
N ARG A 466 -27.11 -6.44 7.44
CA ARG A 466 -26.42 -5.70 8.52
C ARG A 466 -25.31 -6.58 9.09
N PRO A 467 -24.21 -6.75 8.33
CA PRO A 467 -23.19 -7.72 8.68
C PRO A 467 -22.52 -7.34 10.00
N VAL A 468 -22.09 -8.38 10.70
CA VAL A 468 -21.14 -8.27 11.80
C VAL A 468 -19.81 -7.77 11.25
N TRP A 469 -19.13 -6.91 11.99
CA TRP A 469 -17.80 -6.44 11.64
C TRP A 469 -16.85 -6.52 12.83
N SER A 470 -15.55 -6.59 12.51
CA SER A 470 -14.45 -6.51 13.46
C SER A 470 -13.34 -5.67 12.85
N LEU A 471 -12.64 -4.89 13.68
CA LEU A 471 -11.43 -4.19 13.27
C LEU A 471 -10.23 -5.07 13.62
N ILE A 472 -9.48 -5.49 12.59
CA ILE A 472 -8.26 -6.27 12.76
C ILE A 472 -7.10 -5.29 12.94
N ARG A 473 -6.50 -5.27 14.13
CA ARG A 473 -5.31 -4.46 14.45
C ARG A 473 -4.11 -5.43 14.52
N THR A 474 -3.12 -5.31 13.62
CA THR A 474 -1.85 -6.09 13.60
C THR A 474 -1.92 -7.55 13.07
N LEU A 475 -0.99 -8.44 13.52
CA LEU A 475 -0.52 -9.73 12.95
C LEU A 475 -1.61 -10.76 12.59
N GLU A 476 -2.85 -10.53 13.00
CA GLU A 476 -4.04 -11.34 12.68
C GLU A 476 -4.41 -11.34 11.19
N HIS A 477 -3.80 -10.50 10.35
CA HIS A 477 -4.04 -10.53 8.90
C HIS A 477 -3.75 -11.91 8.29
N ARG A 478 -2.68 -12.58 8.73
CA ARG A 478 -2.31 -13.91 8.25
C ARG A 478 -3.27 -14.99 8.79
N PRO A 479 -3.54 -15.07 10.10
CA PRO A 479 -4.61 -15.90 10.65
C PRO A 479 -5.97 -15.71 9.96
N PHE A 480 -6.40 -14.47 9.70
CA PHE A 480 -7.66 -14.16 9.01
C PHE A 480 -7.66 -14.67 7.56
N MET A 481 -6.54 -14.48 6.84
CA MET A 481 -6.37 -15.05 5.50
C MET A 481 -6.46 -16.58 5.54
N VAL A 482 -5.82 -17.24 6.53
CA VAL A 482 -5.89 -18.68 6.71
C VAL A 482 -7.33 -19.13 6.96
N ASP A 483 -8.08 -18.46 7.82
CA ASP A 483 -9.49 -18.78 8.07
C ASP A 483 -10.37 -18.61 6.81
N CYS A 484 -10.14 -17.54 6.02
CA CYS A 484 -10.80 -17.37 4.73
C CYS A 484 -10.51 -18.54 3.78
N ILE A 485 -9.27 -19.04 3.76
CA ILE A 485 -8.84 -20.21 2.99
C ILE A 485 -9.48 -21.49 3.53
N GLU A 486 -9.63 -21.65 4.84
CA GLU A 486 -10.19 -22.87 5.43
C GLU A 486 -11.71 -22.95 5.30
N ARG A 487 -12.39 -21.80 5.21
CA ARG A 487 -13.86 -21.71 5.21
C ARG A 487 -14.50 -21.57 3.84
N PHE A 488 -13.77 -21.28 2.76
CA PHE A 488 -14.43 -21.15 1.46
C PHE A 488 -15.05 -22.49 1.01
N ASP A 489 -16.26 -22.39 0.45
CA ASP A 489 -17.04 -23.55 0.01
C ASP A 489 -17.00 -23.73 -1.51
N ASN A 490 -17.38 -22.69 -2.27
CA ASN A 490 -17.48 -22.80 -3.73
C ASN A 490 -16.41 -22.01 -4.47
N ARG A 491 -15.97 -20.88 -3.89
CA ARG A 491 -15.09 -19.94 -4.57
C ARG A 491 -14.26 -19.14 -3.58
N ILE A 492 -12.98 -18.98 -3.88
CA ILE A 492 -12.11 -17.97 -3.26
C ILE A 492 -11.54 -17.08 -4.36
N VAL A 493 -11.47 -15.77 -4.09
CA VAL A 493 -10.86 -14.77 -4.98
C VAL A 493 -9.76 -14.06 -4.21
N MET A 494 -8.54 -14.11 -4.72
CA MET A 494 -7.37 -13.48 -4.12
C MET A 494 -6.82 -12.43 -5.08
N GLY A 495 -6.77 -11.16 -4.65
CA GLY A 495 -6.17 -10.07 -5.40
C GLY A 495 -4.82 -9.67 -4.82
N SER A 496 -3.81 -9.45 -5.66
CA SER A 496 -2.53 -8.86 -5.23
C SER A 496 -2.15 -7.67 -6.10
N ASP A 497 -1.69 -6.58 -5.49
CA ASP A 497 -1.17 -5.40 -6.20
C ASP A 497 0.23 -5.65 -6.81
N GLY A 498 0.98 -6.65 -6.31
CA GLY A 498 2.38 -6.88 -6.69
C GLY A 498 2.85 -8.33 -6.63
N LEU A 499 3.89 -8.65 -7.41
CA LEU A 499 4.65 -9.89 -7.30
C LEU A 499 5.86 -9.66 -6.40
N ARG A 500 5.95 -10.34 -5.26
CA ARG A 500 7.16 -10.40 -4.44
C ARG A 500 7.69 -11.83 -4.42
N SER A 501 9.01 -11.99 -4.33
CA SER A 501 9.66 -13.31 -4.28
C SER A 501 9.28 -14.07 -3.01
N ASN A 502 8.92 -13.34 -1.95
CA ASN A 502 8.37 -13.84 -0.70
C ASN A 502 6.85 -13.62 -0.56
N GLY A 503 6.09 -13.66 -1.67
CA GLY A 503 4.62 -13.51 -1.68
C GLY A 503 3.88 -14.65 -0.94
N LEU A 504 2.76 -15.14 -1.50
CA LEU A 504 2.06 -16.29 -0.92
C LEU A 504 3.02 -17.49 -0.80
N ASP A 505 3.28 -17.92 0.42
CA ASP A 505 4.22 -19.01 0.67
C ASP A 505 3.64 -20.37 0.19
N LYS A 506 4.54 -21.33 -0.05
CA LYS A 506 4.16 -22.65 -0.57
C LYS A 506 3.18 -23.40 0.34
N ALA A 507 3.22 -23.20 1.66
CA ALA A 507 2.30 -23.87 2.56
C ALA A 507 0.89 -23.30 2.42
N THR A 508 0.75 -21.98 2.31
CA THR A 508 -0.54 -21.31 2.03
C THR A 508 -1.13 -21.77 0.69
N ILE A 509 -0.31 -21.88 -0.36
CA ILE A 509 -0.75 -22.39 -1.67
C ILE A 509 -1.28 -23.83 -1.56
N ARG A 510 -0.55 -24.71 -0.86
CA ARG A 510 -0.99 -26.10 -0.65
C ARG A 510 -2.32 -26.18 0.09
N ARG A 511 -2.51 -25.37 1.15
CA ARG A 511 -3.79 -25.34 1.89
C ARG A 511 -4.96 -24.94 0.98
N ILE A 512 -4.76 -23.95 0.12
CA ILE A 512 -5.78 -23.53 -0.86
C ILE A 512 -6.12 -24.68 -1.81
N ASP A 513 -5.10 -25.35 -2.35
CA ASP A 513 -5.25 -26.46 -3.29
C ASP A 513 -5.97 -27.66 -2.66
N GLU A 514 -5.57 -28.05 -1.45
CA GLU A 514 -6.20 -29.13 -0.67
C GLU A 514 -7.68 -28.84 -0.40
N ARG A 515 -8.00 -27.60 0.03
CA ARG A 515 -9.38 -27.19 0.28
C ARG A 515 -10.20 -27.18 -1.00
N ALA A 516 -9.68 -26.58 -2.07
CA ALA A 516 -10.38 -26.49 -3.35
C ALA A 516 -10.64 -27.87 -3.94
N SER A 517 -9.65 -28.76 -3.89
CA SER A 517 -9.76 -30.15 -4.35
C SER A 517 -10.81 -30.93 -3.57
N LYS A 518 -10.84 -30.76 -2.23
CA LYS A 518 -11.81 -31.43 -1.36
C LYS A 518 -13.26 -31.05 -1.68
N ASN A 519 -13.49 -29.79 -2.02
CA ASN A 519 -14.84 -29.23 -2.19
C ASN A 519 -15.28 -29.06 -3.66
N GLY A 520 -14.39 -29.31 -4.64
CA GLY A 520 -14.65 -28.98 -6.04
C GLY A 520 -14.80 -27.47 -6.28
N SER A 521 -14.10 -26.66 -5.48
CA SER A 521 -14.22 -25.20 -5.49
C SER A 521 -13.36 -24.55 -6.57
N THR A 522 -13.71 -23.31 -6.95
CA THR A 522 -12.93 -22.51 -7.89
C THR A 522 -12.01 -21.51 -7.17
N VAL A 523 -10.73 -21.53 -7.50
CA VAL A 523 -9.74 -20.55 -7.02
C VAL A 523 -9.49 -19.52 -8.12
N HIS A 524 -9.77 -18.25 -7.84
CA HIS A 524 -9.38 -17.14 -8.73
C HIS A 524 -8.26 -16.35 -8.09
N VAL A 525 -7.20 -16.12 -8.86
CA VAL A 525 -6.15 -15.20 -8.49
C VAL A 525 -6.16 -14.05 -9.49
N TRP A 526 -6.39 -12.85 -8.97
CA TRP A 526 -6.35 -11.62 -9.72
C TRP A 526 -5.00 -10.97 -9.47
N TRP A 527 -4.11 -11.14 -10.45
CA TRP A 527 -2.87 -10.41 -10.47
C TRP A 527 -3.15 -8.96 -10.84
N GLY A 528 -2.59 -8.04 -10.05
CA GLY A 528 -2.66 -6.60 -10.28
C GLY A 528 -1.92 -6.18 -11.56
N ARG A 529 -1.43 -4.93 -11.59
CA ARG A 529 -0.96 -4.25 -12.82
C ARG A 529 0.34 -4.82 -13.44
N HIS A 530 0.79 -6.00 -13.05
CA HIS A 530 2.00 -6.63 -13.57
C HIS A 530 1.67 -7.65 -14.63
N ALA A 531 2.37 -7.56 -15.78
CA ALA A 531 2.28 -8.57 -16.81
C ALA A 531 2.65 -9.96 -16.24
N PRO A 532 2.10 -11.07 -16.75
CA PRO A 532 2.42 -12.43 -16.29
C PRO A 532 3.93 -12.75 -16.29
N ASN A 533 4.70 -12.07 -17.14
CA ASN A 533 6.14 -12.23 -17.27
C ASN A 533 6.96 -11.21 -16.45
N SER A 534 6.34 -10.49 -15.51
CA SER A 534 7.02 -9.49 -14.69
C SER A 534 7.86 -10.15 -13.60
N LYS A 535 9.08 -9.65 -13.39
CA LYS A 535 9.95 -10.10 -12.31
C LYS A 535 9.42 -9.66 -10.94
N PRO A 536 9.65 -10.44 -9.87
CA PRO A 536 9.29 -10.03 -8.51
C PRO A 536 10.02 -8.73 -8.11
N PHE A 537 9.35 -7.88 -7.33
CA PHE A 537 9.85 -6.57 -6.88
C PHE A 537 11.13 -6.57 -6.06
N ASP A 538 11.58 -7.74 -5.62
CA ASP A 538 12.76 -7.89 -4.76
C ASP A 538 14.04 -7.98 -5.61
N GLU A 539 13.91 -8.13 -6.94
CA GLU A 539 14.98 -7.90 -7.89
C GLU A 539 15.06 -6.40 -8.18
N ILE A 540 16.28 -5.85 -8.13
CA ILE A 540 16.60 -4.44 -8.42
C ILE A 540 16.22 -4.14 -9.88
N ASP A 541 14.95 -3.86 -10.12
CA ASP A 541 14.52 -3.20 -11.34
C ASP A 541 13.29 -2.35 -11.06
N LYS A 542 13.53 -1.04 -11.03
CA LYS A 542 12.47 -0.04 -11.00
C LYS A 542 11.62 -0.24 -12.26
N ARG A 543 10.39 -0.75 -12.05
CA ARG A 543 9.31 -0.81 -13.04
C ARG A 543 9.57 -1.75 -14.21
N GLY A 544 9.37 -3.05 -13.98
CA GLY A 544 9.01 -3.97 -15.05
C GLY A 544 7.55 -3.77 -15.50
N ARG A 545 7.20 -2.60 -16.05
CA ARG A 545 6.09 -2.54 -17.02
C ARG A 545 6.74 -2.85 -18.37
N LYS A 546 6.48 -4.05 -18.89
CA LYS A 546 6.68 -4.28 -20.33
C LYS A 546 5.68 -3.44 -21.11
#